data_AF-A0A0Q6WNS9-F1
#
_entry.id   AF-A0A0Q6WNS9-F1
#
_cell.length_a   1.000
_cell.length_b   1.000
_cell.length_c   1.000
_cell.angle_alpha   90.00
_cell.angle_beta   90.00
_cell.angle_gamma   90.00
#
_symmetry.space_group_name_H-M   'P 1'
#
loop_
_entity.id
_entity.type
_entity.pdbx_description
1 polymer ?
#
loop_
_entity_poly.entity_id
_entity_poly.type
_entity_poly.pdbx_seq_one_letter_code
_entity_poly.pdbx_strand_id
1 'polypeptide(L)' 'MAKIEKTAHEIHDEVSRLVHEIPAVLEDGEAVQVGFPIRLDEGGGGPNWTIENVANGRAYLTAIREVITEAQQRLDLK' A
#
# COMPACT_ATOMS: atom_id res chain seq x y z
N MET A 1 12.34 8.89 -11.87
CA MET A 1 11.29 9.87 -11.52
C MET A 1 11.50 10.25 -10.07
N ALA A 2 11.33 11.51 -9.71
CA ALA A 2 11.31 11.90 -8.29
C ALA A 2 10.01 11.36 -7.68
N LYS A 3 10.10 10.74 -6.50
CA LYS A 3 8.93 10.24 -5.78
C LYS A 3 8.12 11.41 -5.22
N ILE A 4 6.81 11.21 -5.08
CA ILE A 4 5.89 12.20 -4.54
C ILE A 4 5.83 12.00 -3.03
N GLU A 5 6.15 13.05 -2.27
CA GLU A 5 5.98 13.04 -0.82
C GLU A 5 4.50 13.14 -0.45
N LYS A 6 4.03 12.20 0.37
CA LYS A 6 2.66 12.16 0.89
C LYS A 6 2.66 11.86 2.39
N THR A 7 1.62 12.32 3.07
CA THR A 7 1.38 11.96 4.47
C THR A 7 0.93 10.51 4.59
N ALA A 8 1.03 9.94 5.80
CA ALA A 8 0.59 8.58 6.08
C ALA A 8 -0.89 8.34 5.71
N HIS A 9 -1.76 9.33 5.91
CA HIS A 9 -3.17 9.25 5.51
C HIS A 9 -3.34 9.23 4.01
N GLU A 10 -2.64 10.11 3.28
CA GLU A 10 -2.73 10.13 1.82
C GLU A 10 -2.21 8.84 1.18
N ILE A 11 -1.15 8.26 1.73
CA ILE A 11 -0.63 6.96 1.30
C ILE A 11 -1.62 5.85 1.63
N HIS A 12 -2.17 5.83 2.86
CA HIS A 12 -3.20 4.87 3.26
C HIS A 12 -4.41 4.90 2.32
N ASP A 13 -4.97 6.09 2.06
CA ASP A 13 -6.17 6.24 1.24
C ASP A 13 -5.91 5.83 -0.21
N GLU A 14 -4.72 6.14 -0.73
CA GLU A 14 -4.31 5.75 -2.08
C GLU A 14 -4.12 4.24 -2.21
N VAL A 15 -3.39 3.60 -1.27
CA VAL A 15 -3.21 2.15 -1.28
C VAL A 15 -4.54 1.43 -1.05
N SER A 16 -5.38 1.92 -0.12
CA SER A 16 -6.70 1.35 0.15
C SER A 16 -7.59 1.39 -1.10
N ARG A 17 -7.63 2.53 -1.81
CA ARG A 17 -8.34 2.63 -3.09
C ARG A 17 -7.84 1.61 -4.11
N LEU A 18 -6.52 1.51 -4.31
CA LEU A 18 -5.92 0.60 -5.28
C LEU A 18 -6.18 -0.87 -4.92
N VAL A 19 -6.17 -1.23 -3.63
CA VAL A 19 -6.51 -2.59 -3.17
C VAL A 19 -7.97 -2.93 -3.48
N HIS A 20 -8.88 -1.99 -3.30
CA HIS A 20 -10.29 -2.18 -3.65
C HIS A 20 -10.55 -2.14 -5.17
N GLU A 21 -9.58 -1.75 -5.99
CA GLU A 21 -9.65 -1.82 -7.46
C GLU A 21 -9.09 -3.14 -8.03
N ILE A 22 -8.52 -4.00 -7.18
CA ILE A 22 -8.04 -5.33 -7.59
C ILE A 22 -9.25 -6.13 -8.11
N PRO A 23 -9.22 -6.69 -9.34
CA PRO A 23 -10.38 -7.37 -9.93
C PRO A 23 -10.99 -8.45 -9.04
N ALA A 24 -10.15 -9.29 -8.41
CA ALA A 24 -10.62 -10.32 -7.50
C ALA A 24 -11.31 -9.76 -6.23
N VAL A 25 -10.81 -8.64 -5.69
CA VAL A 25 -11.43 -7.97 -4.54
C VAL A 25 -12.75 -7.31 -4.93
N LEU A 26 -12.81 -6.69 -6.12
CA LEU A 26 -14.03 -6.11 -6.68
C LEU A 26 -15.11 -7.17 -6.94
N GLU A 27 -14.72 -8.30 -7.53
CA GLU A 27 -15.63 -9.40 -7.87
C GLU A 27 -16.19 -10.07 -6.60
N ASP A 28 -15.35 -10.28 -5.58
CA ASP A 28 -15.76 -10.89 -4.32
C ASP A 28 -16.49 -9.91 -3.39
N GLY A 29 -16.36 -8.59 -3.62
CA GLY A 29 -16.96 -7.55 -2.78
C GLY A 29 -16.38 -7.48 -1.37
N GLU A 30 -15.14 -7.97 -1.18
CA GLU A 30 -14.51 -8.12 0.12
C GLU A 30 -14.06 -6.77 0.69
N ALA A 31 -14.36 -6.52 1.96
CA ALA A 31 -13.94 -5.31 2.66
C ALA A 31 -12.54 -5.48 3.24
N VAL A 32 -11.54 -5.41 2.35
CA VAL A 32 -10.12 -5.51 2.73
C VAL A 32 -9.69 -4.29 3.52
N GLN A 33 -9.18 -4.50 4.73
CA GLN A 33 -8.68 -3.41 5.57
C GLN A 33 -7.18 -3.29 5.42
N VAL A 34 -6.74 -2.17 4.85
CA VAL A 34 -5.32 -1.83 4.71
C VAL A 34 -4.87 -1.08 5.97
N GLY A 35 -3.75 -1.52 6.57
CA GLY A 35 -3.16 -0.83 7.71
C GLY A 35 -2.51 0.50 7.33
N PHE A 36 -2.18 1.31 8.33
CA PHE A 36 -1.45 2.55 8.09
C PHE A 36 0.01 2.27 7.69
N PRO A 37 0.60 3.10 6.81
CA PRO A 37 2.01 3.00 6.47
C PRO A 37 2.89 3.33 7.68
N ILE A 38 3.91 2.52 7.88
CA ILE A 38 4.91 2.63 8.94
C ILE A 38 6.20 3.11 8.29
N ARG A 39 6.85 4.13 8.88
CA ARG A 39 8.15 4.61 8.42
C ARG A 39 9.22 3.54 8.63
N LEU A 40 10.01 3.31 7.59
CA LEU A 40 11.21 2.48 7.63
C LEU A 40 12.44 3.38 7.79
N ASP A 41 13.45 2.92 8.54
CA ASP A 41 14.73 3.64 8.61
C ASP A 41 15.42 3.62 7.25
N GLU A 42 15.69 4.80 6.68
CA GLU A 42 16.17 5.06 5.32
C GLU A 42 17.65 4.71 5.10
N GLY A 43 18.10 3.54 5.54
CA GLY A 43 19.52 3.17 5.53
C GLY A 43 20.11 2.77 4.17
N GLY A 44 19.33 2.67 3.08
CA GLY A 44 19.82 1.96 1.89
C GLY A 44 19.14 2.21 0.55
N GLY A 45 18.48 3.36 0.33
CA GLY A 45 17.88 3.70 -0.97
C GLY A 45 16.64 2.87 -1.36
N GLY A 46 16.07 2.13 -0.40
CA GLY A 46 14.79 1.45 -0.52
C GLY A 46 13.59 2.38 -0.25
N PRO A 47 12.37 1.84 -0.20
CA PRO A 47 11.20 2.56 0.26
C PRO A 47 11.38 3.04 1.71
N ASN A 48 10.92 4.24 2.03
CA ASN A 48 10.97 4.77 3.40
C ASN A 48 9.71 4.47 4.22
N TRP A 49 8.81 3.63 3.70
CA TRP A 49 7.61 3.17 4.39
C TRP A 49 7.17 1.79 3.91
N THR A 50 6.38 1.10 4.73
CA THR A 50 5.70 -0.16 4.38
C THR A 50 4.32 -0.26 5.04
N ILE A 51 3.47 -1.15 4.55
CA ILE A 51 2.22 -1.55 5.22
C ILE A 51 2.32 -3.04 5.53
N GLU A 52 2.38 -3.38 6.81
CA GLU A 52 2.55 -4.78 7.25
C GLU A 52 1.21 -5.47 7.52
N ASN A 53 0.20 -4.71 7.92
CA ASN A 53 -1.07 -5.25 8.35
C ASN A 53 -2.13 -5.11 7.26
N VAL A 54 -2.75 -6.23 6.89
CA VAL A 54 -3.89 -6.29 5.99
C VAL A 54 -4.89 -7.29 6.57
N ALA A 55 -6.07 -6.82 6.96
CA ALA A 55 -7.15 -7.69 7.43
C ALA A 55 -8.12 -8.00 6.29
N ASN A 56 -8.73 -9.19 6.34
CA ASN A 56 -9.64 -9.73 5.32
C ASN A 56 -9.05 -9.85 3.89
N GLY A 57 -7.76 -9.55 3.70
CA GLY A 57 -7.08 -9.63 2.40
C GLY A 57 -6.28 -10.91 2.15
N ARG A 58 -6.44 -11.96 2.97
CA ARG A 58 -5.54 -13.14 2.95
C ARG A 58 -5.48 -13.85 1.59
N ALA A 59 -6.61 -13.93 0.89
CA ALA A 59 -6.70 -14.54 -0.44
C ALA A 59 -5.99 -13.72 -1.52
N TYR A 60 -5.79 -12.41 -1.30
CA TYR A 60 -5.26 -11.46 -2.27
C TYR A 60 -3.88 -10.92 -1.90
N LEU A 61 -3.19 -11.52 -0.92
CA LEU A 61 -1.93 -11.01 -0.38
C LEU A 61 -0.87 -10.73 -1.45
N THR A 62 -0.79 -11.56 -2.49
CA THR A 62 0.14 -11.35 -3.61
C THR A 62 -0.19 -10.05 -4.36
N ALA A 63 -1.43 -9.89 -4.80
CA ALA A 63 -1.88 -8.69 -5.52
C ALA A 63 -1.78 -7.43 -4.64
N ILE A 64 -2.11 -7.53 -3.36
CA ILE A 64 -1.98 -6.42 -2.41
C ILE A 64 -0.51 -6.01 -2.23
N ARG A 65 0.42 -6.97 -2.16
CA ARG A 65 1.86 -6.69 -2.10
C ARG A 65 2.39 -6.03 -3.37
N GLU A 66 1.87 -6.41 -4.54
CA GLU A 66 2.21 -5.75 -5.80
C GLU A 66 1.76 -4.29 -5.78
N VAL A 67 0.52 -4.01 -5.38
CA VAL A 67 0.00 -2.65 -5.19
C VAL A 67 0.87 -1.82 -4.24
N ILE A 68 1.25 -2.38 -3.09
CA ILE A 68 2.12 -1.70 -2.12
C ILE A 68 3.50 -1.42 -2.76
N THR A 69 4.07 -2.39 -3.47
CA THR A 69 5.38 -2.25 -4.13
C THR A 69 5.35 -1.15 -5.21
N GLU A 70 4.30 -1.09 -6.01
CA GLU A 70 4.11 -0.04 -7.01
C GLU A 70 3.89 1.34 -6.39
N ALA A 71 3.19 1.41 -5.26
CA ALA A 71 3.04 2.64 -4.50
C ALA A 71 4.39 3.12 -3.94
N GLN A 72 5.20 2.22 -3.38
CA GLN A 72 6.53 2.52 -2.85
C GLN A 72 7.53 3.03 -3.90
N GLN A 73 7.34 2.68 -5.18
CA GLN A 73 8.14 3.20 -6.28
C GLN A 73 7.78 4.65 -6.65
N ARG A 74 6.56 5.09 -6.33
CA ARG A 74 6.01 6.40 -6.71
C ARG A 74 5.94 7.38 -5.55
N LEU A 75 5.78 6.88 -4.33
CA LEU A 75 5.44 7.66 -3.14
C LEU A 75 6.49 7.49 -2.06
N ASP A 76 6.86 8.58 -1.42
CA ASP A 76 7.62 8.58 -0.16
C ASP A 76 6.75 9.13 0.97
N LEU A 77 6.94 8.58 2.16
CA LEU A 77 6.27 9.03 3.36
C LEU A 77 6.98 10.27 3.88
N LYS A 78 6.22 11.37 3.97
CA LYS A 78 6.66 12.68 4.48
C LYS A 78 6.82 12.70 5.99
#